data_AF-A0A661ATD2-F1
#
_entry.id   AF-A0A661ATD2-F1
#
_cell.length_a   1.000
_cell.length_b   1.000
_cell.length_c   1.000
_cell.angle_alpha   90.00
_cell.angle_beta   90.00
_cell.angle_gamma   90.00
#
_symmetry.space_group_name_H-M   'P 1'
#
loop_
_entity.id
_entity.type
_entity.pdbx_description
1 polymer ?
#
loop_
_entity_poly.entity_id
_entity_poly.type
_entity_poly.pdbx_seq_one_letter_code
_entity_poly.pdbx_strand_id
1 'polypeptide(L)'
;PAPGAAKPGAPQVESPAERLARLFGRAEDEFPPDWDEETKRKHREAKRLARSLARDILLYHRDKVERGLKEGNLPELIGEEIRKSWEFYKQKVPPDILQSTTYFKDALNEILGKGKKIFV
;
A
#
# COMPACT_ATOMS: atom_id res chain seq x y z
N PRO A 1 -26.22 28.25 38.69
CA PRO A 1 -25.34 27.05 38.66
C PRO A 1 -25.38 26.43 37.26
N ALA A 2 -24.23 26.34 36.58
CA ALA A 2 -24.04 25.48 35.39
C ALA A 2 -23.63 24.06 35.86
N PRO A 3 -23.82 23.01 35.05
CA PRO A 3 -22.82 22.65 34.03
C PRO A 3 -23.47 22.17 32.71
N GLY A 4 -22.92 22.45 31.52
CA GLY A 4 -21.75 21.74 30.97
C GLY A 4 -22.23 20.70 29.94
N ALA A 5 -22.25 21.06 28.66
CA ALA A 5 -22.39 20.12 27.56
C ALA A 5 -21.17 20.28 26.64
N ALA A 6 -20.35 19.24 26.62
CA ALA A 6 -19.10 19.15 25.90
C ALA A 6 -19.32 19.23 24.38
N LYS A 7 -18.41 19.93 23.71
CA LYS A 7 -18.34 20.00 22.25
C LYS A 7 -18.19 18.59 21.64
N PRO A 8 -18.85 18.26 20.52
CA PRO A 8 -18.58 17.03 19.78
C PRO A 8 -17.13 17.03 19.29
N GLY A 9 -16.41 15.96 19.60
CA GLY A 9 -15.00 15.77 19.29
C GLY A 9 -14.74 15.90 17.80
N ALA A 10 -13.76 16.74 17.44
CA ALA A 10 -13.21 16.81 16.10
C ALA A 10 -12.79 15.39 15.65
N PRO A 11 -13.04 15.00 14.38
CA PRO A 11 -12.47 13.77 13.85
C PRO A 11 -10.95 13.89 13.97
N GLN A 12 -10.34 13.03 14.79
CA GLN A 12 -8.90 12.89 14.80
C GLN A 12 -8.48 12.64 13.36
N VAL A 13 -7.49 13.41 12.89
CA VAL A 13 -6.84 13.20 11.60
C VAL A 13 -6.11 11.86 11.67
N GLU A 14 -6.85 10.76 11.64
CA GLU A 14 -6.29 9.42 11.47
C GLU A 14 -5.43 9.50 10.23
N SER A 15 -4.16 9.13 10.39
CA SER A 15 -3.22 9.06 9.29
C SER A 15 -3.87 8.23 8.20
N PRO A 16 -3.67 8.53 6.91
CA PRO A 16 -4.11 7.66 5.82
C PRO A 16 -3.73 6.19 6.11
N ALA A 17 -2.56 5.96 6.71
CA ALA A 17 -2.09 4.68 7.20
C ALA A 17 -3.02 3.97 8.22
N GLU A 18 -3.60 4.69 9.18
CA GLU A 18 -4.50 4.13 10.20
C GLU A 18 -5.88 3.81 9.62
N ARG A 19 -6.42 4.70 8.77
CA ARG A 19 -7.67 4.45 8.05
C ARG A 19 -7.55 3.24 7.13
N LEU A 20 -6.42 3.13 6.42
CA LEU A 20 -6.11 1.97 5.60
C LEU A 20 -5.89 0.71 6.45
N ALA A 21 -5.20 0.80 7.59
CA ALA A 21 -5.02 -0.35 8.48
C ALA A 21 -6.37 -0.92 8.98
N ARG A 22 -7.33 -0.03 9.25
CA ARG A 22 -8.70 -0.40 9.63
C ARG A 22 -9.50 -1.01 8.47
N LEU A 23 -9.39 -0.46 7.27
CA LEU A 23 -10.13 -0.94 6.09
C LEU A 23 -9.62 -2.28 5.56
N PHE A 24 -8.35 -2.61 5.77
CA PHE A 24 -7.69 -3.75 5.10
C PHE A 24 -7.01 -4.74 6.06
N GLY A 25 -7.35 -4.71 7.35
CA GLY A 25 -6.69 -5.47 8.42
C GLY A 25 -6.87 -7.00 8.43
N ARG A 26 -7.38 -7.63 7.36
CA ARG A 26 -7.73 -9.06 7.33
C ARG A 26 -7.24 -9.80 6.09
N ALA A 27 -5.98 -9.61 5.74
CA ALA A 27 -5.25 -10.63 4.99
C ALA A 27 -4.25 -11.21 5.98
N GLU A 28 -4.47 -12.45 6.39
CA GLU A 28 -3.54 -13.21 7.21
C GLU A 28 -2.27 -13.35 6.38
N ASP A 29 -1.27 -12.53 6.71
CA ASP A 29 0.04 -12.62 6.11
C ASP A 29 0.71 -13.86 6.72
N GLU A 30 0.66 -14.97 5.99
CA GLU A 30 1.31 -16.23 6.37
C GLU A 30 2.83 -16.03 6.30
N PHE A 31 3.44 -15.73 7.44
CA PHE A 31 4.88 -15.68 7.60
C PHE A 31 5.42 -17.03 8.11
N PRO A 32 6.66 -17.39 7.79
CA PRO A 32 7.31 -18.55 8.38
C PRO A 32 7.22 -18.52 9.91
N PRO A 33 6.90 -19.66 10.55
CA PRO A 33 6.74 -19.71 12.01
C PRO A 33 8.05 -19.38 12.75
N ASP A 34 9.19 -19.63 12.11
CA ASP A 34 10.55 -19.44 12.63
C ASP A 34 10.98 -17.97 12.73
N TRP A 35 10.25 -17.04 12.10
CA TRP A 35 10.58 -15.61 12.18
C TRP A 35 10.14 -15.00 13.52
N ASP A 36 10.98 -14.14 14.08
CA ASP A 36 10.62 -13.31 15.23
C ASP A 36 9.42 -12.39 14.94
N GLU A 37 8.67 -12.04 15.98
CA GLU A 37 7.51 -11.16 15.88
C GLU A 37 7.86 -9.78 15.32
N GLU A 38 9.06 -9.26 15.62
CA GLU A 38 9.54 -8.00 15.04
C GLU A 38 9.70 -8.10 13.52
N THR A 39 10.29 -9.19 13.03
CA THR A 39 10.47 -9.45 11.60
C THR A 39 9.11 -9.58 10.91
N LYS A 40 8.22 -10.42 11.45
CA LYS A 40 6.84 -10.55 10.95
C LYS A 40 6.12 -9.21 10.90
N ARG A 41 6.27 -8.38 11.93
CA ARG A 41 5.70 -7.03 11.97
C ARG A 41 6.24 -6.15 10.85
N LYS A 42 7.56 -6.10 10.65
CA LYS A 42 8.18 -5.32 9.56
C LYS A 42 7.70 -5.77 8.19
N HIS A 43 7.60 -7.09 7.94
CA HIS A 43 7.07 -7.63 6.68
C HIS A 43 5.59 -7.26 6.48
N ARG A 44 4.77 -7.34 7.54
CA ARG A 44 3.35 -6.95 7.49
C ARG A 44 3.20 -5.46 7.16
N GLU A 45 4.00 -4.60 7.79
CA GLU A 45 4.02 -3.17 7.51
C GLU A 45 4.45 -2.89 6.07
N ALA A 46 5.51 -3.56 5.60
CA ALA A 46 5.97 -3.45 4.22
C ALA A 46 4.90 -3.87 3.20
N LYS A 47 4.19 -4.98 3.41
CA LYS A 47 3.13 -5.43 2.51
C LYS A 47 1.91 -4.52 2.53
N ARG A 48 1.53 -4.02 3.70
CA ARG A 48 0.46 -3.01 3.84
C ARG A 48 0.79 -1.71 3.11
N LEU A 49 2.01 -1.20 3.29
CA LEU A 49 2.45 0.03 2.64
C LEU A 49 2.47 -0.13 1.12
N ALA A 50 2.97 -1.25 0.61
CA ALA A 50 2.96 -1.57 -0.83
C ALA A 50 1.54 -1.51 -1.42
N ARG A 51 0.58 -2.20 -0.80
CA ARG A 51 -0.83 -2.17 -1.23
C ARG A 51 -1.46 -0.79 -1.12
N SER A 52 -1.12 -0.04 -0.07
CA SER A 52 -1.60 1.34 0.09
C SER A 52 -1.14 2.22 -1.07
N LEU A 53 0.15 2.18 -1.40
CA LEU A 53 0.72 2.99 -2.49
C LEU A 53 0.14 2.59 -3.85
N ALA A 54 -0.01 1.29 -4.12
CA ALA A 54 -0.63 0.84 -5.36
C ALA A 54 -2.11 1.28 -5.48
N ARG A 55 -2.86 1.29 -4.37
CA ARG A 55 -4.24 1.84 -4.34
C ARG A 55 -4.28 3.34 -4.55
N ASP A 56 -3.32 4.06 -4.02
CA ASP A 56 -3.20 5.50 -4.20
C ASP A 56 -2.97 5.83 -5.68
N ILE A 57 -2.04 5.15 -6.33
CA ILE A 57 -1.82 5.25 -7.79
C ILE A 57 -3.12 4.95 -8.55
N LEU A 58 -3.83 3.87 -8.19
CA LEU A 58 -5.09 3.52 -8.84
C LEU A 58 -6.15 4.61 -8.67
N LEU A 59 -6.24 5.22 -7.48
CA LEU A 59 -7.25 6.23 -7.17
C LEU A 59 -7.01 7.51 -7.96
N TYR A 60 -5.76 7.97 -8.04
CA TYR A 60 -5.40 9.22 -8.71
C TYR A 60 -5.18 9.07 -10.22
N HIS A 61 -4.73 7.91 -10.68
CA HIS A 61 -4.40 7.66 -12.09
C HIS A 61 -5.29 6.59 -12.71
N ARG A 62 -6.52 6.47 -12.23
CA ARG A 62 -7.49 5.46 -12.70
C ARG A 62 -7.61 5.45 -14.22
N ASP A 63 -7.77 6.62 -14.85
CA ASP A 63 -7.88 6.75 -16.31
C ASP A 63 -6.65 6.15 -17.03
N LYS A 64 -5.45 6.52 -16.59
CA LYS A 64 -4.20 5.98 -17.14
C LYS A 64 -4.07 4.48 -16.93
N VAL A 65 -4.54 3.96 -15.80
CA VAL A 65 -4.53 2.52 -15.53
C VAL A 65 -5.47 1.79 -16.47
N GLU A 66 -6.70 2.26 -16.63
CA GLU A 66 -7.69 1.64 -17.52
C GLU A 66 -7.24 1.68 -18.98
N ARG A 67 -6.68 2.82 -19.43
CA ARG A 67 -6.07 2.94 -20.75
C ARG A 67 -4.87 2.02 -20.93
N GLY A 68 -3.95 2.02 -19.96
CA GLY A 68 -2.75 1.19 -20.01
C GLY A 68 -3.04 -0.31 -20.04
N LEU A 69 -4.09 -0.74 -19.35
CA LEU A 69 -4.56 -2.12 -19.40
C LEU A 69 -5.20 -2.48 -20.76
N LYS A 70 -5.86 -1.52 -21.41
CA LYS A 70 -6.51 -1.70 -22.71
C LYS A 70 -5.49 -1.70 -23.87
N GLU A 71 -4.53 -0.79 -23.81
CA GLU A 71 -3.50 -0.58 -24.83
C GLU A 71 -2.28 -1.50 -24.62
N GLY A 72 -2.13 -2.10 -23.43
CA GLY A 72 -1.01 -2.98 -23.09
C GLY A 72 0.27 -2.24 -22.69
N ASN A 73 0.20 -0.91 -22.52
CA ASN A 73 1.33 -0.03 -22.17
C ASN A 73 1.20 0.58 -20.75
N LEU A 74 0.50 -0.11 -19.84
CA LEU A 74 0.38 0.27 -18.43
C LEU A 74 1.70 0.72 -17.78
N PRO A 75 2.82 -0.05 -17.85
CA PRO A 75 4.07 0.37 -17.22
C PRO A 75 4.64 1.67 -17.79
N GLU A 76 4.32 2.03 -19.04
CA GLU A 76 4.74 3.30 -19.63
C GLU A 76 3.89 4.47 -19.08
N LEU A 77 2.57 4.28 -18.99
CA LEU A 77 1.66 5.35 -18.57
C LEU A 77 1.72 5.69 -17.08
N ILE A 78 1.92 4.68 -16.22
CA ILE A 78 1.95 4.86 -14.76
C ILE A 78 3.35 4.61 -14.15
N GLY A 79 4.36 4.37 -14.99
CA GLY A 79 5.72 4.06 -14.56
C GLY A 79 6.37 5.17 -13.72
N GLU A 80 6.12 6.45 -14.04
CA GLU A 80 6.60 7.57 -13.22
C GLU A 80 6.02 7.55 -11.80
N GLU A 81 4.74 7.25 -11.67
CA GLU A 81 4.06 7.22 -10.37
C GLU A 81 4.48 6.01 -9.54
N ILE A 82 4.73 4.87 -10.21
CA ILE A 82 5.39 3.71 -9.60
C ILE A 82 6.76 4.10 -9.06
N ARG A 83 7.59 4.81 -9.84
CA ARG A 83 8.94 5.20 -9.40
C ARG A 83 8.88 6.10 -8.16
N LYS A 84 8.02 7.13 -8.15
CA LYS A 84 7.84 8.01 -6.99
C LYS A 84 7.38 7.23 -5.74
N SER A 85 6.40 6.35 -5.92
CA SER A 85 5.89 5.50 -4.84
C SER A 85 6.94 4.50 -4.34
N TRP A 86 7.76 3.95 -5.25
CA TRP A 86 8.87 3.07 -4.91
C TRP A 86 9.95 3.80 -4.11
N GLU A 87 10.26 5.05 -4.46
CA GLU A 87 11.20 5.87 -3.70
C GLU A 87 10.73 6.18 -2.29
N PHE A 88 9.42 6.36 -2.10
CA PHE A 88 8.83 6.50 -0.77
C PHE A 88 8.85 5.16 -0.01
N TYR A 89 8.52 4.07 -0.70
CA TYR A 89 8.51 2.72 -0.15
C TYR A 89 9.87 2.32 0.42
N LYS A 90 10.95 2.50 -0.35
CA LYS A 90 12.31 2.14 0.07
C LYS A 90 12.82 2.95 1.27
N GLN A 91 12.26 4.13 1.52
CA GLN A 91 12.60 4.95 2.69
C GLN A 91 11.92 4.48 3.97
N LYS A 92 10.78 3.77 3.85
CA LYS A 92 10.01 3.26 4.99
C LYS A 92 10.29 1.80 5.29
N VAL A 93 10.61 1.01 4.28
CA VAL A 93 10.83 -0.42 4.41
C VAL A 93 12.33 -0.71 4.57
N PRO A 94 12.72 -1.52 5.55
CA PRO A 94 14.12 -1.87 5.76
C PRO A 94 14.71 -2.61 4.55
N PRO A 95 16.00 -2.38 4.24
CA PRO A 95 16.64 -2.91 3.04
C PRO A 95 16.63 -4.44 2.96
N ASP A 96 16.67 -5.12 4.11
CA ASP A 96 16.58 -6.58 4.21
C ASP A 96 15.31 -7.14 3.53
N ILE A 97 14.18 -6.46 3.74
CA ILE A 97 12.90 -6.82 3.14
C ILE A 97 12.86 -6.43 1.66
N LEU A 98 13.41 -5.26 1.31
CA LEU A 98 13.45 -4.80 -0.08
C LEU A 98 14.26 -5.74 -0.99
N GLN A 99 15.32 -6.34 -0.44
CA GLN A 99 16.18 -7.27 -1.17
C GLN A 99 15.60 -8.69 -1.21
N SER A 100 14.94 -9.12 -0.13
CA SER A 100 14.41 -10.47 -0.02
C SER A 100 13.00 -10.64 -0.59
N THR A 101 12.25 -9.56 -0.81
CA THR A 101 10.81 -9.64 -1.15
C THR A 101 10.41 -8.75 -2.32
N THR A 102 9.30 -9.13 -2.97
CA THR A 102 8.72 -8.41 -4.10
C THR A 102 7.34 -7.81 -3.77
N TYR A 103 7.04 -7.57 -2.49
CA TYR A 103 5.72 -7.12 -2.03
C TYR A 103 5.18 -5.90 -2.79
N PHE A 104 6.04 -4.96 -3.13
CA PHE A 104 5.65 -3.79 -3.90
C PHE A 104 5.18 -4.16 -5.31
N LYS A 105 5.95 -4.98 -6.03
CA LYS A 105 5.57 -5.47 -7.37
C LYS A 105 4.30 -6.30 -7.32
N ASP A 106 4.18 -7.18 -6.32
CA ASP A 106 3.00 -8.02 -6.12
C ASP A 106 1.74 -7.18 -5.92
N ALA A 107 1.81 -6.16 -5.05
CA ALA A 107 0.74 -5.21 -4.84
C ALA A 107 0.35 -4.44 -6.12
N LEU A 108 1.32 -4.05 -6.95
CA LEU A 108 1.05 -3.40 -8.24
C LEU A 108 0.32 -4.34 -9.20
N ASN A 109 0.74 -5.60 -9.29
CA ASN A 109 0.07 -6.61 -10.12
C ASN A 109 -1.36 -6.92 -9.62
N GLU A 110 -1.53 -7.02 -8.31
CA GLU A 110 -2.83 -7.27 -7.67
C GLU A 110 -3.80 -6.10 -7.93
N ILE A 111 -3.36 -4.86 -7.69
CA ILE A 111 -4.23 -3.67 -7.68
C ILE A 111 -4.30 -2.99 -9.05
N LEU A 112 -3.16 -2.65 -9.65
CA LEU A 112 -3.12 -1.98 -10.96
C LEU A 112 -3.33 -2.98 -12.09
N GLY A 113 -2.74 -4.17 -11.98
CA GLY A 113 -2.88 -5.24 -12.96
C GLY A 113 -4.22 -5.98 -12.90
N LYS A 114 -5.10 -5.66 -11.95
CA LYS A 114 -6.34 -6.39 -11.68
C LYS A 114 -6.10 -7.91 -11.54
N GLY A 115 -5.00 -8.28 -10.87
CA GLY A 115 -4.56 -9.66 -10.69
C GLY A 115 -3.68 -10.23 -11.81
N LYS A 116 -3.38 -9.46 -12.86
CA LYS A 116 -2.45 -9.85 -13.93
C LYS A 116 -1.01 -9.52 -13.53
N LYS A 117 -0.08 -10.44 -13.82
CA LYS A 117 1.37 -10.20 -13.70
C LYS A 117 1.86 -9.36 -14.89
N ILE A 118 1.78 -8.05 -14.74
CA ILE A 118 2.23 -7.05 -15.73
C ILE A 118 3.64 -6.54 -15.40
N PHE A 119 3.92 -6.36 -14.10
CA PHE A 119 5.20 -5.91 -13.59
C PHE A 119 6.03 -7.13 -13.19
N VAL A 120 7.03 -7.46 -14.01
CA VAL A 120 8.02 -8.54 -13.79
C VAL A 120 9.38 -7.97 -13.44
#